data_AF-A0A961FDC3-F1
#
_entry.id   AF-A0A961FDC3-F1
#
_cell.length_a   1.000
_cell.length_b   1.000
_cell.length_c   1.000
_cell.angle_alpha   90.00
_cell.angle_beta   90.00
_cell.angle_gamma   90.00
#
_symmetry.space_group_name_H-M   'P 1'
#
loop_
_entity.id
_entity.type
_entity.pdbx_description
1 polymer ?
#
loop_
_entity_poly.entity_id
_entity_poly.type
_entity_poly.pdbx_seq_one_letter_code
_entity_poly.pdbx_strand_id
1 'polypeptide(L)'
;MTQIIDDGNAVQAPRPGPALYVLIGIAAICWFVMFSPWTKSHVNFWVAMCTSTAILGLGSLILDRGTGNRENYRWDWRYVPIGIVSAIVLYGVFWSGNHLVHWLLDFAGREIDNVYSTKTQAPHWLIGVLLLSWIGPAEEIFWRGFVQRRLGLSLGSGRAFWLTTLVYALVHIWSMNLMLMVAATLCGLFWGWMYRRCGNVWPGLISHALWDCLIFVVIPL
;
A
#
# COMPACT_ATOMS: atom_id res chain seq x y z
N MET A 1 45.70 -10.70 -34.01
CA MET A 1 44.49 -9.91 -34.28
C MET A 1 43.60 -10.04 -33.04
N THR A 2 43.17 -8.91 -32.52
CA THR A 2 42.89 -8.58 -31.12
C THR A 2 41.79 -9.40 -30.44
N GLN A 3 42.06 -9.88 -29.22
CA GLN A 3 41.03 -10.30 -28.25
C GLN A 3 40.22 -9.08 -27.84
N ILE A 4 38.92 -9.08 -28.10
CA ILE A 4 37.99 -8.10 -27.51
C ILE A 4 37.67 -8.63 -26.11
N ILE A 5 38.28 -7.99 -25.11
CA ILE A 5 37.89 -8.08 -23.71
C ILE A 5 36.55 -7.35 -23.60
N ASP A 6 35.46 -8.09 -23.36
CA ASP A 6 34.19 -7.52 -22.94
C ASP A 6 34.29 -7.28 -21.43
N ASP A 7 34.77 -6.09 -21.06
CA ASP A 7 34.80 -5.64 -19.66
C ASP A 7 33.36 -5.49 -19.17
N GLY A 8 32.89 -6.54 -18.50
CA GLY A 8 31.59 -6.67 -17.84
C GLY A 8 31.35 -5.68 -16.70
N ASN A 9 31.41 -4.39 -16.99
CA ASN A 9 30.84 -3.35 -16.14
C ASN A 9 29.32 -3.37 -16.34
N ALA A 10 28.66 -4.35 -15.71
CA ALA A 10 27.26 -4.20 -15.37
C ALA A 10 27.15 -2.90 -14.55
N VAL A 11 26.63 -1.84 -15.17
CA VAL A 11 26.39 -0.55 -14.51
C VAL A 11 25.60 -0.85 -13.25
N GLN A 12 26.28 -0.77 -12.11
CA GLN A 12 25.72 -1.21 -10.84
C GLN A 12 24.59 -0.24 -10.53
N ALA A 13 23.36 -0.76 -10.52
CA ALA A 13 22.19 0.04 -10.30
C ALA A 13 22.36 0.81 -8.96
N PRO A 14 22.09 2.13 -8.94
CA PRO A 14 22.39 2.96 -7.78
C PRO A 14 21.68 2.40 -6.54
N ARG A 15 22.40 2.30 -5.42
CA ARG A 15 21.83 1.77 -4.17
C ARG A 15 20.65 2.65 -3.69
N PRO A 16 19.62 2.06 -3.04
CA PRO A 16 18.56 2.87 -2.46
C PRO A 16 19.12 3.84 -1.43
N GLY A 17 18.80 5.13 -1.57
CA GLY A 17 19.26 6.16 -0.63
C GLY A 17 18.68 5.98 0.78
N PRO A 18 19.35 6.51 1.83
CA PRO A 18 18.97 6.30 3.23
C PRO A 18 17.54 6.74 3.55
N ALA A 19 17.04 7.77 2.85
CA ALA A 19 15.68 8.28 3.01
C ALA A 19 14.59 7.21 2.77
N LEU A 20 14.84 6.22 1.90
CA LEU A 20 13.92 5.11 1.68
C LEU A 20 13.71 4.30 2.95
N TYR A 21 14.81 3.87 3.56
CA TYR A 21 14.77 3.03 4.75
C TYR A 21 14.26 3.80 5.97
N VAL A 22 14.55 5.11 6.05
CA VAL A 22 14.00 5.98 7.10
C VAL A 22 12.47 6.05 7.02
N LEU A 23 11.89 6.28 5.85
CA LEU A 23 10.42 6.32 5.73
C LEU A 23 9.77 4.95 5.96
N ILE A 24 10.41 3.84 5.55
CA ILE A 24 9.94 2.49 5.90
C ILE A 24 9.97 2.27 7.42
N GLY A 25 11.03 2.71 8.10
CA GLY A 25 11.13 2.66 9.55
C GLY A 25 10.03 3.49 10.24
N ILE A 26 9.77 4.69 9.74
CA ILE A 26 8.65 5.54 10.21
C ILE A 26 7.31 4.83 10.00
N ALA A 27 7.09 4.19 8.84
CA ALA A 27 5.88 3.43 8.58
C ALA A 27 5.71 2.29 9.60
N ALA A 28 6.78 1.53 9.89
CA ALA A 28 6.74 0.46 10.89
C ALA A 28 6.39 1.00 12.29
N ILE A 29 6.94 2.15 12.70
CA ILE A 29 6.62 2.80 13.97
C ILE A 29 5.16 3.29 14.00
N CYS A 30 4.70 3.93 12.94
CA CYS A 30 3.31 4.40 12.82
C CYS A 30 2.32 3.24 12.92
N TRP A 31 2.57 2.14 12.21
CA TRP A 31 1.72 0.95 12.27
C TRP A 31 1.79 0.26 13.63
N PHE A 32 2.95 0.24 14.29
CA PHE A 32 3.05 -0.21 15.67
C PHE A 32 2.12 0.60 16.59
N VAL A 33 2.21 1.92 16.55
CA VAL A 33 1.36 2.80 17.39
C VAL A 33 -0.12 2.57 17.12
N MET A 34 -0.51 2.41 15.85
CA MET A 34 -1.92 2.31 15.47
C MET A 34 -2.54 0.92 15.69
N PHE A 35 -1.80 -0.15 15.42
CA PHE A 35 -2.34 -1.51 15.41
C PHE A 35 -1.93 -2.37 16.60
N SER A 36 -0.84 -2.02 17.30
CA SER A 36 -0.32 -2.92 18.33
C SER A 36 -1.26 -3.05 19.53
N PRO A 37 -1.39 -4.23 20.14
CA PRO A 37 -2.19 -4.43 21.34
C PRO A 37 -1.81 -3.50 22.51
N TRP A 38 -0.57 -3.02 22.53
CA TRP A 38 -0.03 -2.18 23.60
C TRP A 38 -0.38 -0.69 23.45
N THR A 39 -0.66 -0.22 22.24
CA THR A 39 -0.83 1.22 21.97
C THR A 39 -2.19 1.56 21.37
N LYS A 40 -2.85 0.64 20.67
CA LYS A 40 -4.10 0.91 19.93
C LYS A 40 -5.25 1.43 20.78
N SER A 41 -5.27 1.12 22.09
CA SER A 41 -6.28 1.61 23.04
C SER A 41 -6.06 3.06 23.46
N HIS A 42 -4.86 3.61 23.23
CA HIS A 42 -4.46 4.95 23.66
C HIS A 42 -4.54 5.99 22.53
N VAL A 43 -4.85 5.58 21.30
CA VAL A 43 -4.89 6.45 20.13
C VAL A 43 -6.19 6.23 19.35
N ASN A 44 -6.73 7.31 18.76
CA ASN A 44 -7.81 7.18 17.78
C ASN A 44 -7.21 6.72 16.45
N PHE A 45 -7.73 5.63 15.90
CA PHE A 45 -7.26 4.99 14.67
C PHE A 45 -7.27 5.95 13.48
N TRP A 46 -8.36 6.71 13.28
CA TRP A 46 -8.50 7.60 12.12
C TRP A 46 -7.55 8.80 12.20
N VAL A 47 -7.36 9.36 13.40
CA VAL A 47 -6.38 10.44 13.61
C VAL A 47 -4.96 9.93 13.38
N ALA A 48 -4.62 8.75 13.93
CA ALA A 48 -3.32 8.12 13.74
C ALA A 48 -3.08 7.83 12.24
N MET A 49 -4.03 7.20 11.55
CA MET A 49 -3.92 6.87 10.14
C MET A 49 -3.74 8.11 9.26
N CYS A 50 -4.53 9.17 9.49
CA CYS A 50 -4.38 10.43 8.74
C CYS A 50 -3.01 11.08 8.97
N THR A 51 -2.52 11.06 10.21
CA THR A 51 -1.21 11.61 10.57
C THR A 51 -0.08 10.81 9.93
N SER A 52 -0.13 9.48 10.03
CA SER A 52 0.85 8.57 9.44
C SER A 52 0.91 8.70 7.92
N THR A 53 -0.24 8.70 7.26
CA THR A 53 -0.31 8.87 5.80
C THR A 53 0.12 10.28 5.36
N ALA A 54 -0.13 11.32 6.16
CA ALA A 54 0.42 12.65 5.92
C ALA A 54 1.96 12.65 5.92
N ILE A 55 2.56 12.09 6.98
CA ILE A 55 4.02 12.04 7.13
C ILE A 55 4.64 11.26 5.98
N LEU A 56 4.11 10.07 5.67
CA LEU A 56 4.66 9.18 4.66
C LEU A 56 4.42 9.69 3.24
N GLY A 57 3.18 10.08 2.92
CA GLY A 57 2.80 10.56 1.60
C GLY A 57 3.47 11.89 1.25
N LEU A 58 3.40 12.89 2.14
CA LEU A 58 4.04 14.19 1.92
C LEU A 58 5.56 14.08 1.97
N GLY A 59 6.10 13.31 2.92
CA GLY A 59 7.55 13.03 3.00
C GLY A 59 8.07 12.41 1.71
N SER A 60 7.34 11.45 1.14
CA SER A 60 7.65 10.84 -0.16
C SER A 60 7.67 11.87 -1.28
N LEU A 61 6.64 12.70 -1.38
CA LEU A 61 6.56 13.75 -2.41
C LEU A 61 7.70 14.75 -2.29
N ILE A 62 8.03 15.19 -1.07
CA ILE A 62 9.13 16.13 -0.80
C ILE A 62 10.48 15.51 -1.21
N LEU A 63 10.74 14.28 -0.79
CA LEU A 63 12.01 13.58 -1.07
C LEU A 63 12.17 13.18 -2.54
N ASP A 64 11.07 13.05 -3.28
CA ASP A 64 11.09 12.79 -4.72
C ASP A 64 11.11 14.07 -5.58
N ARG A 65 11.01 15.27 -4.97
CA ARG A 65 11.15 16.54 -5.72
C ARG A 65 12.51 16.58 -6.42
N GLY A 66 12.48 16.92 -7.71
CA GLY A 66 13.69 17.02 -8.53
C GLY A 66 14.27 15.69 -9.02
N THR A 67 13.71 14.53 -8.65
CA THR A 67 14.22 13.21 -9.08
C THR A 67 13.74 12.76 -10.47
N GLY A 68 13.13 13.65 -11.26
CA GLY A 68 12.55 13.31 -12.56
C GLY A 68 11.30 12.41 -12.49
N ASN A 69 10.64 12.28 -11.34
CA ASN A 69 9.49 11.39 -11.13
C ASN A 69 8.18 11.82 -11.84
N ARG A 70 8.23 12.68 -12.85
CA ARG A 70 7.01 13.26 -13.46
C ARG A 70 6.16 12.23 -14.20
N GLU A 71 6.80 11.27 -14.87
CA GLU A 71 6.09 10.26 -15.67
C GLU A 71 5.22 9.34 -14.82
N ASN A 72 5.68 9.03 -13.61
CA ASN A 72 4.99 8.21 -12.63
C ASN A 72 3.65 8.82 -12.16
N TYR A 73 3.54 10.14 -12.22
CA TYR A 73 2.35 10.92 -11.84
C TYR A 73 1.66 11.56 -13.04
N ARG A 74 2.09 11.26 -14.27
CA ARG A 74 1.46 11.81 -15.47
C ARG A 74 0.03 11.31 -15.54
N TRP A 75 -0.92 12.24 -15.58
CA TRP A 75 -2.34 11.91 -15.70
C TRP A 75 -2.65 11.34 -17.09
N ASP A 76 -3.53 10.34 -17.12
CA ASP A 76 -4.10 9.76 -18.33
C ASP A 76 -5.50 9.23 -18.01
N TRP A 77 -6.49 9.60 -18.82
CA TRP A 77 -7.89 9.19 -18.63
C TRP A 77 -8.08 7.67 -18.68
N ARG A 78 -7.17 6.93 -19.32
CA ARG A 78 -7.20 5.46 -19.35
C ARG A 78 -7.06 4.85 -17.95
N TYR A 79 -6.45 5.55 -16.99
CA TYR A 79 -6.27 5.05 -15.64
C TYR A 79 -7.56 5.02 -14.81
N VAL A 80 -8.55 5.85 -15.16
CA VAL A 80 -9.85 5.87 -14.47
C VAL A 80 -10.59 4.54 -14.61
N PRO A 81 -10.90 4.04 -15.81
CA PRO A 81 -11.58 2.75 -15.95
C PRO A 81 -10.71 1.59 -15.44
N ILE A 82 -9.39 1.65 -15.59
CA ILE A 82 -8.49 0.63 -15.04
C ILE A 82 -8.63 0.57 -13.51
N GLY A 83 -8.55 1.71 -12.82
CA GLY A 83 -8.69 1.78 -11.37
C GLY A 83 -10.07 1.31 -10.87
N ILE A 84 -11.16 1.75 -11.51
CA ILE A 84 -12.54 1.36 -11.14
C ILE A 84 -12.74 -0.16 -11.29
N VAL A 85 -12.39 -0.72 -12.46
CA VAL A 85 -12.51 -2.17 -12.70
C VAL A 85 -11.63 -2.94 -11.72
N SER A 86 -10.44 -2.44 -11.43
CA SER A 86 -9.52 -3.10 -10.49
C SER A 86 -10.05 -3.10 -9.06
N ALA A 87 -10.72 -2.03 -8.61
CA ALA A 87 -11.40 -1.99 -7.32
C ALA A 87 -12.53 -3.04 -7.23
N ILE A 88 -13.35 -3.16 -8.28
CA ILE A 88 -14.45 -4.14 -8.34
C ILE A 88 -13.91 -5.57 -8.33
N VAL A 89 -12.88 -5.84 -9.11
CA VAL A 89 -12.22 -7.16 -9.14
C VAL A 89 -11.64 -7.51 -7.77
N LEU A 90 -10.91 -6.57 -7.14
CA LEU A 90 -10.32 -6.80 -5.83
C LEU A 90 -11.41 -6.98 -4.75
N TYR A 91 -12.53 -6.27 -4.84
CA TYR A 91 -13.68 -6.49 -3.96
C TYR A 91 -14.21 -7.92 -4.11
N GLY A 92 -14.39 -8.42 -5.34
CA GLY A 92 -14.83 -9.79 -5.60
C GLY A 92 -13.85 -10.85 -5.07
N VAL A 93 -12.54 -10.59 -5.14
CA VAL A 93 -11.50 -11.45 -4.53
C VAL A 93 -11.68 -11.53 -3.01
N PHE A 94 -11.87 -10.39 -2.35
CA PHE A 94 -12.07 -10.34 -0.90
C PHE A 94 -13.40 -10.93 -0.46
N TRP A 95 -14.48 -10.70 -1.22
CA TRP A 95 -15.77 -11.34 -0.96
C TRP A 95 -15.66 -12.86 -1.01
N SER A 96 -15.02 -13.40 -2.06
CA SER A 96 -14.80 -14.84 -2.20
C SER A 96 -13.88 -15.38 -1.10
N GLY A 97 -12.82 -14.64 -0.78
CA GLY A 97 -11.90 -14.95 0.30
C GLY A 97 -12.58 -14.98 1.66
N ASN A 98 -13.49 -14.04 1.93
CA ASN A 98 -14.25 -13.94 3.18
C ASN A 98 -15.07 -15.22 3.43
N HIS A 99 -15.79 -15.71 2.41
CA HIS A 99 -16.53 -16.97 2.51
C HIS A 99 -15.59 -18.16 2.76
N LEU A 100 -14.47 -18.20 2.05
CA LEU A 100 -13.50 -19.28 2.19
C LEU A 100 -12.86 -19.31 3.59
N VAL A 101 -12.43 -18.16 4.13
CA VAL A 101 -11.78 -18.13 5.45
C VAL A 101 -12.77 -18.41 6.57
N HIS A 102 -14.04 -17.99 6.47
CA HIS A 102 -15.07 -18.35 7.44
C HIS A 102 -15.40 -19.84 7.40
N TRP A 103 -15.24 -20.49 6.25
CA TRP A 103 -15.41 -21.94 6.14
C TRP A 103 -14.21 -22.73 6.68
N LEU A 104 -12.99 -22.20 6.54
CA LEU A 104 -11.75 -22.89 6.92
C LEU A 104 -11.25 -22.58 8.33
N LEU A 105 -11.52 -21.39 8.85
CA LEU A 105 -10.85 -20.82 10.03
C LEU A 105 -11.87 -20.19 10.99
N ASP A 106 -12.13 -20.87 12.10
CA ASP A 106 -13.09 -20.42 13.12
C ASP A 106 -12.75 -19.04 13.73
N PHE A 107 -11.48 -18.62 13.71
CA PHE A 107 -11.04 -17.35 14.28
C PHE A 107 -11.15 -16.16 13.30
N ALA A 108 -11.36 -16.41 12.00
CA ALA A 108 -11.29 -15.38 10.97
C ALA A 108 -12.31 -14.25 11.20
N GLY A 109 -13.55 -14.59 11.55
CA GLY A 109 -14.60 -13.59 11.81
C GLY A 109 -14.20 -12.61 12.91
N ARG A 110 -13.64 -13.10 14.02
CA ARG A 110 -13.18 -12.25 15.12
C ARG A 110 -12.05 -11.30 14.69
N GLU A 111 -11.10 -11.79 13.91
CA GLU A 111 -10.01 -10.96 13.40
C GLU A 111 -10.50 -9.88 12.42
N ILE A 112 -11.45 -10.22 11.56
CA ILE A 112 -12.07 -9.29 10.62
C ILE A 112 -12.89 -8.22 11.38
N ASP A 113 -13.71 -8.65 12.34
CA ASP A 113 -14.50 -7.76 13.22
C ASP A 113 -13.61 -6.78 13.99
N ASN A 114 -12.44 -7.22 14.46
CA ASN A 114 -11.48 -6.36 15.14
C ASN A 114 -11.02 -5.19 14.25
N VAL A 115 -10.82 -5.42 12.95
CA VAL A 115 -10.45 -4.37 12.00
C VAL A 115 -11.64 -3.43 11.78
N TYR A 116 -12.84 -3.96 11.56
CA TYR A 116 -14.04 -3.15 11.35
C TYR A 116 -14.50 -2.38 12.58
N SER A 117 -14.14 -2.81 13.79
CA SER A 117 -14.46 -2.10 15.03
C SER A 117 -13.91 -0.67 15.06
N THR A 118 -12.85 -0.39 14.29
CA THR A 118 -12.30 0.97 14.12
C THR A 118 -13.31 1.96 13.50
N LYS A 119 -14.37 1.48 12.82
CA LYS A 119 -15.49 2.30 12.33
C LYS A 119 -16.23 3.01 13.44
N THR A 120 -16.23 2.47 14.66
CA THR A 120 -16.91 3.09 15.80
C THR A 120 -16.23 4.39 16.27
N GLN A 121 -15.01 4.67 15.80
CA GLN A 121 -14.20 5.79 16.27
C GLN A 121 -14.38 7.09 15.46
N ALA A 122 -15.19 7.08 14.38
CA ALA A 122 -15.53 8.26 13.58
C ALA A 122 -16.84 8.06 12.80
N PRO A 123 -17.53 9.13 12.37
CA PRO A 123 -18.71 9.00 11.52
C PRO A 123 -18.39 8.34 10.16
N HIS A 124 -19.25 7.43 9.69
CA HIS A 124 -19.03 6.69 8.44
C HIS A 124 -18.78 7.58 7.21
N TRP A 125 -19.48 8.71 7.09
CA TRP A 125 -19.27 9.64 5.97
C TRP A 125 -17.87 10.25 5.98
N LEU A 126 -17.34 10.55 7.17
CA LEU A 126 -16.00 11.10 7.33
C LEU A 126 -14.96 10.04 6.97
N ILE A 127 -15.14 8.81 7.44
CA ILE A 127 -14.30 7.67 7.06
C ILE A 127 -14.26 7.50 5.55
N GLY A 128 -15.43 7.48 4.89
CA GLY A 128 -15.53 7.36 3.44
C GLY A 128 -14.78 8.47 2.70
N VAL A 129 -14.92 9.73 3.13
CA VAL A 129 -14.17 10.86 2.56
C VAL A 129 -12.67 10.68 2.76
N LEU A 130 -12.23 10.33 3.98
CA LEU A 130 -10.81 10.14 4.28
C LEU A 130 -10.19 9.02 3.44
N LEU A 131 -10.86 7.88 3.31
CA LEU A 131 -10.40 6.76 2.48
C LEU A 131 -10.30 7.15 0.99
N LEU A 132 -11.32 7.85 0.47
CA LEU A 132 -11.37 8.24 -0.93
C LEU A 132 -10.35 9.32 -1.31
N SER A 133 -10.24 10.38 -0.50
CA SER A 133 -9.49 11.57 -0.90
C SER A 133 -8.09 11.66 -0.30
N TRP A 134 -7.83 10.93 0.79
CA TRP A 134 -6.60 11.11 1.56
C TRP A 134 -5.81 9.82 1.78
N ILE A 135 -6.36 8.87 2.53
CA ILE A 135 -5.66 7.68 3.04
C ILE A 135 -5.19 6.80 1.88
N GLY A 136 -6.13 6.28 1.07
CA GLY A 136 -5.79 5.43 -0.08
C GLY A 136 -4.79 6.12 -1.03
N PRO A 137 -5.02 7.38 -1.42
CA PRO A 137 -4.06 8.11 -2.25
C PRO A 137 -2.68 8.30 -1.63
N ALA A 138 -2.59 8.69 -0.36
CA ALA A 138 -1.32 8.89 0.32
C ALA A 138 -0.53 7.59 0.48
N GLU A 139 -1.22 6.47 0.73
CA GLU A 139 -0.59 5.15 0.78
C GLU A 139 -0.02 4.73 -0.58
N GLU A 140 -0.75 4.93 -1.68
CA GLU A 140 -0.23 4.61 -3.03
C GLU A 140 0.96 5.49 -3.43
N ILE A 141 0.91 6.77 -3.05
CA ILE A 141 2.05 7.70 -3.23
C ILE A 141 3.29 7.17 -2.51
N PHE A 142 3.14 6.72 -1.26
CA PHE A 142 4.25 6.17 -0.48
C PHE A 142 4.72 4.80 -0.99
N TRP A 143 3.83 3.81 -1.03
CA TRP A 143 4.22 2.43 -1.33
C TRP A 143 4.62 2.23 -2.78
N ARG A 144 3.86 2.79 -3.74
CA ARG A 144 4.09 2.55 -5.17
C ARG A 144 4.93 3.66 -5.75
N GLY A 145 4.52 4.90 -5.51
CA GLY A 145 5.18 6.08 -6.03
C GLY A 145 6.60 6.30 -5.52
N PHE A 146 6.89 5.84 -4.30
CA PHE A 146 8.19 6.03 -3.65
C PHE A 146 8.92 4.71 -3.37
N VAL A 147 8.37 3.80 -2.56
CA VAL A 147 9.07 2.57 -2.14
C VAL A 147 9.34 1.63 -3.30
N GLN A 148 8.28 1.18 -4.00
CA GLN A 148 8.41 0.26 -5.13
C GLN A 148 9.19 0.89 -6.28
N ARG A 149 8.97 2.18 -6.57
CA ARG A 149 9.74 2.91 -7.57
C ARG A 149 11.24 2.93 -7.26
N ARG A 150 11.64 3.36 -6.06
CA ARG A 150 13.07 3.49 -5.70
C ARG A 150 13.77 2.14 -5.61
N LEU A 151 13.07 1.11 -5.13
CA LEU A 151 13.56 -0.27 -5.22
C LEU A 151 13.66 -0.73 -6.68
N GLY A 152 12.73 -0.29 -7.54
CA GLY A 152 12.73 -0.60 -8.98
C GLY A 152 13.93 -0.02 -9.71
N LEU A 153 14.30 1.22 -9.39
CA LEU A 153 15.48 1.90 -9.95
C LEU A 153 16.81 1.25 -9.56
N SER A 154 16.85 0.54 -8.42
CA SER A 154 18.07 -0.03 -7.84
C SER A 154 18.18 -1.55 -7.97
N LEU A 155 17.07 -2.28 -7.96
CA LEU A 155 17.03 -3.74 -7.95
C LEU A 155 16.27 -4.34 -9.13
N GLY A 156 15.65 -3.50 -9.97
CA GLY A 156 14.78 -3.91 -11.06
C GLY A 156 13.33 -4.15 -10.61
N SER A 157 12.41 -4.01 -11.56
CA SER A 157 10.96 -4.03 -11.34
C SER A 157 10.43 -5.29 -10.64
N GLY A 158 10.98 -6.46 -10.96
CA GLY A 158 10.54 -7.74 -10.37
C GLY A 158 10.91 -7.87 -8.89
N ARG A 159 12.15 -7.55 -8.51
CA ARG A 159 12.59 -7.59 -7.11
C ARG A 159 11.88 -6.52 -6.28
N ALA A 160 11.72 -5.33 -6.84
CA ALA A 160 11.00 -4.25 -6.20
C ALA A 160 9.55 -4.62 -5.87
N PHE A 161 8.84 -5.26 -6.81
CA PHE A 161 7.48 -5.74 -6.59
C PHE A 161 7.37 -6.67 -5.37
N TRP A 162 8.20 -7.71 -5.31
CA TRP A 162 8.16 -8.67 -4.20
C TRP A 162 8.61 -8.06 -2.88
N LEU A 163 9.67 -7.26 -2.88
CA LEU A 163 10.18 -6.61 -1.66
C LEU A 163 9.20 -5.58 -1.12
N THR A 164 8.59 -4.74 -1.97
CA THR A 164 7.58 -3.78 -1.50
C THR A 164 6.36 -4.50 -0.97
N THR A 165 5.87 -5.55 -1.64
CA THR A 165 4.75 -6.36 -1.14
C THR A 165 5.05 -6.94 0.23
N LEU A 166 6.24 -7.51 0.41
CA LEU A 166 6.66 -8.08 1.68
C LEU A 166 6.72 -7.02 2.79
N VAL A 167 7.35 -5.88 2.54
CA VAL A 167 7.46 -4.80 3.54
C VAL A 167 6.07 -4.20 3.85
N TYR A 168 5.23 -4.00 2.85
CA TYR A 168 3.84 -3.53 2.99
C TYR A 168 3.01 -4.46 3.89
N ALA A 169 3.13 -5.78 3.70
CA ALA A 169 2.46 -6.75 4.57
C ALA A 169 3.10 -6.77 5.98
N LEU A 170 4.42 -6.74 6.08
CA LEU A 170 5.13 -6.87 7.36
C LEU A 170 4.92 -5.69 8.31
N VAL A 171 4.66 -4.47 7.83
CA VAL A 171 4.33 -3.38 8.77
C VAL A 171 3.04 -3.67 9.54
N HIS A 172 2.16 -4.55 9.05
CA HIS A 172 0.96 -4.97 9.75
C HIS A 172 1.20 -6.07 10.80
N ILE A 173 2.42 -6.62 10.93
CA ILE A 173 2.73 -7.67 11.91
C ILE A 173 2.40 -7.24 13.35
N TRP A 174 2.49 -5.94 13.63
CA TRP A 174 2.17 -5.38 14.94
C TRP A 174 0.73 -5.58 15.36
N SER A 175 -0.19 -5.75 14.41
CA SER A 175 -1.61 -6.00 14.69
C SER A 175 -1.87 -7.31 15.42
N MET A 176 -0.95 -8.27 15.30
CA MET A 176 -1.16 -9.67 15.73
C MET A 176 -2.48 -10.23 15.19
N ASN A 177 -2.84 -9.81 13.96
CA ASN A 177 -4.08 -10.16 13.28
C ASN A 177 -3.71 -10.77 11.93
N LEU A 178 -3.89 -12.09 11.81
CA LEU A 178 -3.47 -12.83 10.62
C LEU A 178 -4.30 -12.44 9.39
N MET A 179 -5.61 -12.25 9.55
CA MET A 179 -6.50 -11.83 8.45
C MET A 179 -6.08 -10.47 7.87
N LEU A 180 -5.66 -9.51 8.71
CA LEU A 180 -5.15 -8.22 8.26
C LEU A 180 -3.82 -8.37 7.49
N MET A 181 -2.92 -9.25 7.93
CA MET A 181 -1.68 -9.51 7.20
C MET A 181 -1.92 -10.20 5.85
N VAL A 182 -2.87 -11.12 5.78
CA VAL A 182 -3.28 -11.77 4.52
C VAL A 182 -3.91 -10.74 3.58
N ALA A 183 -4.82 -9.90 4.08
CA ALA A 183 -5.42 -8.81 3.33
C ALA A 183 -4.35 -7.85 2.77
N ALA A 184 -3.43 -7.37 3.61
CA ALA A 184 -2.33 -6.52 3.20
C ALA A 184 -1.42 -7.21 2.15
N THR A 185 -1.19 -8.52 2.26
CA THR A 185 -0.41 -9.26 1.27
C THR A 185 -1.12 -9.29 -0.08
N LEU A 186 -2.43 -9.61 -0.12
CA LEU A 186 -3.22 -9.64 -1.35
C LEU A 186 -3.28 -8.27 -2.02
N CYS A 187 -3.55 -7.22 -1.25
CA CYS A 187 -3.53 -5.83 -1.71
C CYS A 187 -2.14 -5.41 -2.21
N GLY A 188 -1.09 -5.79 -1.48
CA GLY A 188 0.32 -5.63 -1.84
C GLY A 188 0.62 -6.19 -3.22
N LEU A 189 0.28 -7.46 -3.44
CA LEU A 189 0.45 -8.17 -4.70
C LEU A 189 -0.36 -7.52 -5.83
N PHE A 190 -1.63 -7.19 -5.57
CA PHE A 190 -2.54 -6.68 -6.60
C PHE A 190 -2.13 -5.29 -7.09
N TRP A 191 -2.05 -4.31 -6.19
CA TRP A 191 -1.67 -2.94 -6.57
C TRP A 191 -0.19 -2.84 -6.94
N GLY A 192 0.68 -3.65 -6.33
CA GLY A 192 2.10 -3.71 -6.71
C GLY A 192 2.29 -4.25 -8.13
N TRP A 193 1.52 -5.26 -8.53
CA TRP A 193 1.53 -5.77 -9.90
C TRP A 193 0.97 -4.75 -10.88
N MET A 194 -0.15 -4.10 -10.53
CA MET A 194 -0.75 -3.05 -11.36
C MET A 194 0.22 -1.89 -11.58
N TYR A 195 0.92 -1.45 -10.53
CA TYR A 195 1.98 -0.44 -10.63
C TYR A 195 3.10 -0.88 -11.57
N ARG A 196 3.57 -2.13 -11.43
CA ARG A 196 4.58 -2.71 -12.33
C ARG A 196 4.13 -2.77 -13.78
N ARG A 197 2.84 -2.98 -14.05
CA ARG A 197 2.27 -3.02 -15.41
C ARG A 197 2.08 -1.64 -16.03
N CYS A 198 1.60 -0.68 -15.23
CA CYS A 198 1.24 0.65 -15.73
C CYS A 198 2.40 1.65 -15.67
N GLY A 199 3.38 1.42 -14.79
CA GLY A 199 4.47 2.37 -14.53
C GLY A 199 3.98 3.72 -13.98
N ASN A 200 2.81 3.73 -13.34
CA ASN A 200 2.12 4.94 -12.93
C ASN A 200 1.25 4.68 -11.69
N VAL A 201 1.14 5.67 -10.79
CA VAL A 201 0.41 5.52 -9.53
C VAL A 201 -1.10 5.68 -9.65
N TRP A 202 -1.61 6.38 -10.67
CA TRP A 202 -3.02 6.73 -10.78
C TRP A 202 -3.98 5.52 -10.79
N PRO A 203 -3.69 4.41 -11.51
CA PRO A 203 -4.52 3.20 -11.42
C PRO A 203 -4.62 2.66 -9.99
N GLY A 204 -3.49 2.63 -9.27
CA GLY A 204 -3.39 2.24 -7.86
C GLY A 204 -4.21 3.16 -6.98
N LEU A 205 -3.97 4.46 -7.11
CA LEU A 205 -4.62 5.51 -6.34
C LEU A 205 -6.15 5.41 -6.42
N ILE A 206 -6.68 5.29 -7.64
CA ILE A 206 -8.12 5.19 -7.89
C ILE A 206 -8.65 3.85 -7.36
N SER A 207 -7.95 2.74 -7.65
CA SER A 207 -8.38 1.41 -7.23
C SER A 207 -8.42 1.27 -5.72
N HIS A 208 -7.36 1.70 -5.03
CA HIS A 208 -7.22 1.61 -3.58
C HIS A 208 -8.28 2.45 -2.88
N ALA A 209 -8.40 3.74 -3.25
CA ALA A 209 -9.39 4.65 -2.68
C ALA A 209 -10.83 4.11 -2.81
N LEU A 210 -11.21 3.64 -4.01
CA LEU A 210 -12.54 3.09 -4.24
C LEU A 210 -12.75 1.77 -3.51
N TRP A 211 -11.76 0.88 -3.54
CA TRP A 211 -11.85 -0.42 -2.86
C TRP A 211 -12.00 -0.26 -1.35
N ASP A 212 -11.20 0.61 -0.72
CA ASP A 212 -11.29 0.93 0.70
C ASP A 212 -12.70 1.42 1.05
N CYS A 213 -13.22 2.38 0.30
CA CYS A 213 -14.56 2.91 0.55
C CYS A 213 -15.63 1.83 0.41
N LEU A 214 -15.55 1.01 -0.64
CA LEU A 214 -16.49 -0.08 -0.92
C LEU A 214 -16.47 -1.14 0.19
N ILE A 215 -15.31 -1.69 0.49
CA ILE A 215 -15.17 -2.78 1.46
C ILE A 215 -15.34 -2.31 2.90
N PHE A 216 -15.00 -1.06 3.21
CA PHE A 216 -15.01 -0.59 4.58
C PHE A 216 -16.32 0.10 4.96
N VAL A 217 -16.92 0.85 4.04
CA VAL A 217 -18.06 1.74 4.34
C VAL A 217 -19.33 1.33 3.60
N VAL A 218 -19.28 1.13 2.28
CA VAL A 218 -20.50 0.99 1.46
C VAL A 218 -21.09 -0.41 1.55
N ILE A 219 -20.27 -1.45 1.35
CA ILE A 219 -20.69 -2.86 1.38
C ILE A 219 -19.67 -3.68 2.19
N PRO A 220 -19.66 -3.55 3.53
CA PRO A 220 -18.75 -4.29 4.38
C PRO A 220 -18.94 -5.80 4.28
N LEU A 221 -17.82 -6.52 4.29
CA LEU A 221 -17.74 -7.99 4.25
C LEU A 221 -17.60 -8.60 5.63
#